data_AF-A0A661II81-F1
#
_entry.id   AF-A0A661II81-F1
#
_cell.length_a   1.000
_cell.length_b   1.000
_cell.length_c   1.000
_cell.angle_alpha   90.00
_cell.angle_beta   90.00
_cell.angle_gamma   90.00
#
_symmetry.space_group_name_H-M   'P 1'
#
loop_
_entity.id
_entity.type
_entity.pdbx_description
1 polymer ?
#
loop_
_entity_poly.entity_id
_entity_poly.type
_entity_poly.pdbx_seq_one_letter_code
_entity_poly.pdbx_strand_id
1 'polypeptide(L)' 'MAAIGRDVFLDNDQDEEAFLKQWRVLLRRARRRGRAVGICHPYPSTIRALREALHTLDGVELVPLSWIVKGTTG' A
#
# COMPACT_ATOMS: atom_id res chain seq x y z
N MET A 1 4.52 0.23 23.41
CA MET A 1 4.50 0.93 22.11
C MET A 1 4.31 -0.09 20.99
N ALA A 2 3.10 -0.24 20.47
CA ALA A 2 2.86 -1.12 19.33
C ALA A 2 3.31 -0.39 18.05
N ALA A 3 4.46 -0.77 17.51
CA ALA A 3 4.89 -0.26 16.20
C ALA A 3 3.99 -0.87 15.12
N ILE A 4 3.38 -0.04 14.28
CA ILE A 4 2.76 -0.52 13.03
C ILE A 4 3.91 -0.91 12.11
N GLY A 5 4.15 -2.21 11.97
CA GLY A 5 5.08 -2.76 11.01
C GLY A 5 4.55 -2.55 9.59
N ARG A 6 5.43 -2.16 8.66
CA ARG A 6 5.09 -2.12 7.22
C ARG A 6 4.63 -3.50 6.74
N ASP A 7 3.62 -3.56 5.89
CA ASP A 7 3.23 -4.82 5.27
C ASP A 7 4.02 -5.08 3.99
N VAL A 8 4.15 -4.07 3.12
CA VAL A 8 4.71 -4.24 1.76
C VAL A 8 5.55 -3.01 1.39
N PHE A 9 6.76 -3.22 0.87
CA PHE A 9 7.48 -2.19 0.10
C PHE A 9 7.08 -2.29 -1.35
N LEU A 10 6.61 -1.19 -1.94
CA LEU A 10 6.08 -1.19 -3.29
C LEU A 10 7.15 -0.89 -4.35
N ASP A 11 8.24 -0.22 -4.00
CA ASP A 11 9.23 0.33 -4.94
C ASP A 11 10.66 -0.13 -4.64
N ASN A 12 10.81 -1.35 -4.13
CA ASN A 12 12.11 -1.92 -3.80
C ASN A 12 13.04 -1.97 -5.01
N ASP A 13 12.46 -2.22 -6.18
CA ASP A 13 13.08 -2.08 -7.48
C ASP A 13 12.39 -0.90 -8.16
N GLN A 14 13.14 0.04 -8.76
CA GLN A 14 12.59 1.23 -9.45
C GLN A 14 11.91 0.87 -10.79
N ASP A 15 11.21 -0.27 -10.82
CA ASP A 15 10.58 -0.89 -11.95
C ASP A 15 9.06 -0.88 -11.76
N GLU A 16 8.34 -0.45 -12.80
CA GLU A 16 6.89 -0.27 -12.75
C GLU A 16 6.14 -1.62 -12.64
N GLU A 17 6.64 -2.68 -13.28
CA GLU A 17 6.04 -4.02 -13.16
C GLU A 17 6.23 -4.60 -11.76
N ALA A 18 7.41 -4.42 -11.17
CA ALA A 18 7.70 -4.80 -9.80
C ALA A 18 6.75 -4.10 -8.83
N PHE A 19 6.50 -2.80 -9.04
CA PHE A 19 5.52 -2.04 -8.27
C PHE A 19 4.11 -2.64 -8.40
N LEU A 20 3.63 -2.91 -9.61
CA LEU A 20 2.30 -3.48 -9.83
C LEU A 20 2.16 -4.88 -9.21
N LYS A 21 3.22 -5.69 -9.20
CA LYS A 21 3.24 -6.99 -8.50
C LYS A 21 3.06 -6.81 -6.99
N GLN A 22 3.81 -5.89 -6.39
CA GLN A 22 3.70 -5.58 -4.96
C GLN A 22 2.36 -4.93 -4.60
N TRP A 23 1.82 -4.08 -5.47
CA TRP A 23 0.48 -3.51 -5.33
C TRP A 23 -0.59 -4.60 -5.23
N ARG A 24 -0.56 -5.59 -6.12
CA ARG A 24 -1.50 -6.72 -6.06
C ARG A 24 -1.33 -7.54 -4.77
N VAL A 25 -0.11 -7.66 -4.24
CA VAL A 25 0.13 -8.28 -2.92
C VAL A 25 -0.52 -7.45 -1.81
N LEU A 26 -0.34 -6.13 -1.83
CA LEU A 26 -0.93 -5.21 -0.86
C LEU A 26 -2.46 -5.33 -0.84
N LEU A 27 -3.10 -5.30 -2.02
CA LEU A 27 -4.54 -5.47 -2.16
C LEU A 27 -5.03 -6.82 -1.60
N ARG A 28 -4.33 -7.91 -1.91
CA ARG A 28 -4.67 -9.24 -1.35
C ARG A 28 -4.57 -9.27 0.17
N ARG A 29 -3.56 -8.60 0.75
CA ARG A 29 -3.41 -8.50 2.21
C ARG A 29 -4.51 -7.65 2.82
N ALA A 30 -4.86 -6.51 2.22
CA ALA A 30 -5.95 -5.67 2.68
C ALA A 30 -7.28 -6.43 2.71
N ARG A 31 -7.59 -7.18 1.65
CA ARG A 31 -8.80 -8.02 1.58
C ARG A 31 -8.82 -9.13 2.63
N ARG A 32 -7.67 -9.75 2.90
CA ARG A 32 -7.57 -10.86 3.88
C ARG A 32 -7.60 -10.39 5.33
N ARG A 33 -6.99 -9.24 5.64
CA ARG A 33 -6.76 -8.74 7.00
C ARG A 33 -7.70 -7.58 7.39
N GLY A 34 -8.52 -7.10 6.46
CA GLY A 34 -9.30 -5.87 6.59
C GLY A 34 -8.50 -4.58 6.38
N ARG A 35 -7.16 -4.63 6.49
CA ARG A 35 -6.26 -3.51 6.26
C ARG A 35 -4.88 -3.97 5.80
N ALA A 36 -4.15 -3.10 5.10
CA ALA A 36 -2.73 -3.27 4.82
C ALA A 36 -2.04 -1.92 4.59
N VAL A 37 -0.76 -1.82 4.95
CA VAL A 37 0.05 -0.61 4.77
C VAL A 37 1.19 -0.87 3.79
N GLY A 38 1.13 -0.20 2.63
CA GLY A 38 2.23 -0.13 1.67
C GLY A 38 3.09 1.09 1.93
N ILE A 39 4.42 0.96 1.75
CA ILE A 39 5.36 2.08 1.80
C ILE A 39 6.08 2.17 0.46
N CYS A 40 6.24 3.39 -0.05
CA CYS A 40 7.00 3.69 -1.25
C CYS A 40 7.67 5.06 -1.17
N HIS A 41 8.70 5.28 -1.97
CA HIS A 41 9.39 6.56 -2.16
C HIS A 41 8.80 7.33 -3.35
N PRO A 42 8.87 8.67 -3.33
CA PRO A 42 8.31 9.51 -4.38
C PRO A 42 9.22 9.58 -5.64
N TYR A 43 9.61 8.42 -6.18
CA TYR A 43 10.30 8.36 -7.46
C TYR A 43 9.32 8.63 -8.62
N PRO A 44 9.79 9.20 -9.75
CA PRO A 44 8.93 9.41 -10.92
C PRO A 44 8.25 8.13 -11.42
N SER A 45 8.97 7.00 -11.41
CA SER A 45 8.44 5.67 -11.75
C SER A 45 7.37 5.22 -10.77
N THR A 46 7.61 5.36 -9.47
CA THR A 46 6.61 5.05 -8.42
C THR A 46 5.34 5.87 -8.60
N ILE A 47 5.45 7.17 -8.88
CA ILE A 47 4.28 8.05 -9.05
C ILE A 47 3.45 7.65 -10.28
N ARG A 48 4.12 7.28 -11.37
CA ARG A 48 3.46 6.76 -12.59
C ARG A 48 2.73 5.46 -12.32
N ALA A 49 3.43 4.48 -11.76
CA ALA A 49 2.86 3.17 -11.43
C ALA A 49 1.72 3.29 -10.41
N LEU A 50 1.85 4.17 -9.40
CA LEU A 50 0.79 4.44 -8.44
C LEU A 50 -0.46 5.01 -9.12
N ARG A 51 -0.31 5.95 -10.06
CA ARG A 51 -1.46 6.52 -10.79
C ARG A 51 -2.24 5.45 -11.54
N GLU A 52 -1.55 4.55 -12.23
CA GLU A 52 -2.19 3.43 -12.93
C GLU A 52 -2.83 2.44 -11.94
N ALA A 53 -2.12 2.13 -10.86
CA ALA A 53 -2.57 1.20 -9.84
C ALA A 53 -3.84 1.69 -9.13
N LEU A 54 -4.01 3.00 -8.92
CA LEU A 54 -5.21 3.58 -8.32
C LEU A 54 -6.47 3.31 -9.16
N HIS A 55 -6.34 3.23 -10.49
CA HIS A 55 -7.47 2.88 -11.37
C HIS A 55 -7.89 1.40 -11.23
N THR A 56 -7.07 0.56 -10.60
CA THR A 56 -7.33 -0.86 -10.37
C THR A 56 -7.89 -1.16 -8.98
N LEU A 57 -8.22 -0.13 -8.20
CA LEU A 57 -8.84 -0.28 -6.89
C LEU A 57 -10.25 -0.85 -7.04
N ASP A 58 -10.44 -2.06 -6.51
CA ASP A 58 -11.73 -2.73 -6.47
C ASP A 58 -11.94 -3.37 -5.11
N GLY A 59 -13.09 -3.08 -4.47
CA GLY A 59 -13.43 -3.59 -3.15
C GLY A 59 -12.46 -3.20 -2.02
N VAL A 60 -11.66 -2.14 -2.21
CA VAL A 60 -10.73 -1.59 -1.22
C VAL A 60 -10.72 -0.06 -1.30
N GLU A 61 -10.54 0.60 -0.18
CA GLU A 61 -10.46 2.07 -0.09
C GLU A 61 -9.07 2.50 0.39
N LEU A 62 -8.52 3.54 -0.25
CA LEU A 62 -7.26 4.13 0.16
C LEU A 62 -7.52 5.21 1.21
N VAL A 63 -7.10 4.95 2.45
CA VAL A 63 -7.32 5.85 3.59
C VAL A 63 -6.01 6.44 4.11
N PRO A 64 -6.03 7.63 4.73
CA PRO A 64 -4.86 8.17 5.42
C PRO A 64 -4.37 7.22 6.51
N LEU A 65 -3.04 7.09 6.66
CA LEU A 65 -2.44 6.23 7.70
C LEU A 65 -2.93 6.56 9.11
N SER A 66 -3.23 7.83 9.38
CA SER A 66 -3.77 8.30 10.66
C SER A 66 -5.07 7.60 11.07
N TRP A 67 -5.89 7.14 10.13
CA TRP A 67 -7.13 6.42 10.41
C TRP A 67 -6.86 4.99 10.87
N ILE A 68 -5.81 4.37 10.33
CA ILE A 68 -5.37 3.02 10.70
C ILE A 68 -4.69 3.03 12.08
N VAL A 69 -3.92 4.08 12.37
CA VAL A 69 -3.16 4.22 13.64
C VAL A 69 -4.10 4.52 14.81
N LYS A 70 -5.10 5.39 14.62
CA LYS A 70 -6.03 5.78 15.70
C LYS A 70 -6.98 4.67 16.15
N GLY A 71 -7.13 3.59 15.38
CA GLY A 71 -7.93 2.42 15.76
C GLY A 71 -7.25 1.43 16.72
N THR A 72 -6.04 1.73 17.22
CA THR A 72 -5.28 0.83 18.12
C THR A 72 -5.14 1.38 19.55
N THR A 73 -5.91 2.42 19.91
CA THR A 73 -5.98 2.91 21.29
C THR A 73 -7.23 2.35 21.96
N GLY A 74 -7.09 1.17 22.54
CA GLY A 74 -7.88 0.72 23.68
C GLY A 74 -7.02 0.84 24.93
#